data_AF-A0A7Y2ZXJ6-F1
#
_entry.id   AF-A0A7Y2ZXJ6-F1
#
_cell.length_a   1.000
_cell.length_b   1.000
_cell.length_c   1.000
_cell.angle_alpha   90.00
_cell.angle_beta   90.00
_cell.angle_gamma   90.00
#
_symmetry.space_group_name_H-M   'P 1'
#
loop_
_entity.id
_entity.type
_entity.pdbx_description
1 polymer ?
#
loop_
_entity_poly.entity_id
_entity_poly.type
_entity_poly.pdbx_seq_one_letter_code
_entity_poly.pdbx_strand_id
1 'polypeptide(L)' 'MMCGFGVRDNDRPEFNMSDSASDILDKRYAAGEIDKTEYEEKKRDLTVVSNSA' A
#
# COMPACT_ATOMS: atom_id res chain seq x y z
N MET A 1 5.35 -2.56 -40.00
CA MET A 1 5.61 -1.46 -39.05
C MET A 1 5.80 -2.07 -37.66
N MET A 2 6.87 -1.68 -36.95
CA MET A 2 7.51 -2.37 -35.83
C MET A 2 6.85 -2.07 -34.46
N CYS A 3 6.83 -3.07 -33.57
CA CYS A 3 6.77 -2.98 -32.09
C CYS A 3 5.90 -1.88 -31.44
N GLY A 4 4.66 -2.21 -31.09
CA GLY A 4 3.88 -1.50 -30.07
C GLY A 4 3.90 -2.23 -28.73
N PHE A 5 5.08 -2.38 -28.10
CA PHE A 5 5.17 -2.77 -26.69
C PHE A 5 4.81 -1.55 -25.82
N GLY A 6 3.55 -1.16 -25.82
CA GLY A 6 3.01 -0.25 -24.83
C GLY A 6 2.76 -1.03 -23.56
N VAL A 7 3.78 -1.08 -22.68
CA VAL A 7 3.60 -1.47 -21.28
C VAL A 7 2.46 -0.61 -20.77
N ARG A 8 1.33 -1.24 -20.45
CA ARG A 8 0.28 -0.56 -19.71
C ARG A 8 0.83 -0.43 -18.31
N ASP A 9 1.45 0.71 -18.04
CA ASP A 9 1.75 1.18 -16.70
C ASP A 9 0.42 1.30 -15.94
N ASN A 10 -0.06 0.17 -15.43
CA ASN A 10 -0.99 0.10 -14.31
C ASN A 10 -0.19 0.42 -13.04
N ASP A 11 0.42 1.59 -12.98
CA ASP A 11 0.98 2.15 -11.74
C ASP A 11 -0.13 2.71 -10.83
N ARG A 12 -1.35 2.22 -11.02
CA ARG A 12 -2.40 2.43 -10.03
C ARG A 12 -2.08 1.47 -8.90
N PRO A 13 -1.94 1.91 -7.64
CA PRO A 13 -1.70 1.00 -6.52
C PRO A 13 -2.87 0.02 -6.47
N GLU A 14 -2.68 -1.16 -7.05
CA GLU A 14 -3.63 -2.26 -6.96
C GLU A 14 -3.52 -2.77 -5.53
N PHE A 15 -4.38 -2.23 -4.68
CA PHE A 15 -4.67 -2.80 -3.38
C PHE A 15 -5.31 -4.17 -3.63
N ASN A 16 -4.47 -5.19 -3.71
CA ASN A 16 -4.93 -6.56 -3.83
C ASN A 16 -5.77 -6.91 -2.59
N MET A 17 -6.83 -7.70 -2.73
CA MET A 17 -7.57 -8.19 -1.56
C MET A 17 -6.71 -9.05 -0.62
N SER A 18 -5.56 -9.54 -1.10
CA SER A 18 -4.57 -10.29 -0.32
C SER A 18 -3.55 -9.38 0.38
N ASP A 19 -3.58 -8.08 0.11
CA ASP A 19 -2.67 -7.12 0.68
C ASP A 19 -2.96 -6.96 2.18
N SER A 20 -1.93 -7.17 3.00
CA SER A 20 -2.09 -6.99 4.45
C SER A 20 -2.37 -5.53 4.74
N ALA A 21 -3.11 -5.25 5.82
CA ALA A 21 -3.41 -3.88 6.20
C ALA A 21 -2.14 -3.00 6.37
N SER A 22 -1.00 -3.61 6.70
CA SER A 22 0.32 -2.96 6.76
C SER A 22 0.88 -2.60 5.38
N ASP A 23 0.62 -3.40 4.36
CA ASP A 23 1.08 -3.18 2.98
C ASP A 23 0.28 -2.04 2.32
N ILE A 24 -1.04 -2.03 2.56
CA ILE A 24 -1.93 -0.94 2.19
C ILE A 24 -1.48 0.38 2.84
N LEU A 25 -1.06 0.33 4.11
CA LEU A 25 -0.58 1.49 4.84
C LEU A 25 0.73 2.04 4.26
N ASP A 26 1.66 1.15 3.90
CA ASP A 26 2.94 1.50 3.27
C ASP A 26 2.75 2.17 1.92
N LYS A 27 1.87 1.61 1.08
CA LYS A 27 1.52 2.19 -0.22
C LYS A 27 0.98 3.62 -0.10
N ARG A 28 0.11 3.90 0.88
CA ARG A 28 -0.43 5.25 1.08
C ARG A 28 0.61 6.23 1.58
N TYR A 29 1.56 5.79 2.41
CA TYR A 29 2.67 6.61 2.85
C TYR A 29 3.64 6.92 1.70
N ALA A 30 3.98 5.92 0.89
CA ALA A 30 4.80 6.10 -0.31
C ALA A 30 4.13 7.02 -1.34
N ALA A 31 2.79 6.97 -1.45
CA ALA A 31 2.00 7.88 -2.28
C ALA A 31 1.88 9.30 -1.69
N GLY A 32 2.26 9.51 -0.42
CA GLY A 32 2.13 10.79 0.27
C GLY A 32 0.68 11.16 0.66
N GLU A 33 -0.25 10.19 0.70
CA GLU A 33 -1.62 10.41 1.16
C GLU A 33 -1.73 10.53 2.69
N ILE A 34 -0.76 10.02 3.42
CA ILE A 34 -0.70 10.07 4.89
C ILE A 34 0.64 10.64 5.36
N ASP A 35 0.61 11.40 6.45
CA ASP A 35 1.81 11.91 7.11
C ASP A 35 2.56 10.79 7.85
N LYS A 36 3.86 11.01 8.09
CA LYS A 36 4.69 10.10 8.89
C LYS A 36 4.07 9.81 10.26
N THR A 37 3.52 10.83 10.92
CA THR A 37 2.89 10.68 12.24
C THR A 37 1.74 9.68 12.18
N GLU A 38 0.87 9.83 11.19
CA GLU A 38 -0.30 8.98 10.98
C GLU A 38 0.10 7.55 10.56
N TYR A 39 1.17 7.42 9.78
CA TYR A 39 1.75 6.12 9.40
C TYR A 39 2.25 5.36 10.63
N GLU A 40 2.99 6.00 11.55
CA GLU A 40 3.52 5.33 12.73
C GLU A 40 2.41 4.88 13.69
N GLU A 41 1.38 5.71 13.90
CA GLU A 41 0.23 5.34 14.74
C GLU A 41 -0.54 4.13 14.18
N LYS A 42 -0.90 4.17 12.90
CA LYS A 42 -1.59 3.04 12.24
C LYS A 42 -0.73 1.80 12.20
N LYS A 43 0.58 1.91 11.96
CA LYS A 43 1.49 0.76 11.95
C LYS A 43 1.51 0.06 13.30
N ARG A 44 1.50 0.81 14.39
CA ARG A 44 1.41 0.26 15.75
C ARG A 44 0.08 -0.42 16.01
N ASP A 45 -1.02 0.21 15.64
CA ASP A 45 -2.37 -0.36 15.77
C ASP A 45 -2.47 -1.72 15.04
N LEU A 46 -2.00 -1.78 13.80
CA LEU A 46 -2.00 -3.01 13.00
C LEU A 46 -1.18 -4.15 13.62
N THR A 47 -0.06 -3.85 14.28
CA THR A 47 0.77 -4.86 14.96
C THR A 47 0.14 -5.38 16.26
N VAL A 48 -0.67 -4.55 16.93
CA VAL A 48 -1.34 -4.90 18.19
C VAL A 48 -2.59 -5.73 17.92
N VAL A 49 -3.34 -5.42 16.85
CA VAL A 49 -4.55 -6.15 16.47
C VAL A 49 -4.26 -7.61 16.09
N SER A 50 -3.07 -7.93 15.53
CA SER A 50 -2.72 -9.32 15.16
C SER A 50 -2.47 -10.28 16.34
N ASN A 51 -2.35 -9.80 17.59
CA ASN A 51 -2.15 -10.67 18.76
C ASN A 51 -3.44 -10.88 19.60
N SER A 52 -4.59 -10.52 19.05
CA SER A 52 -5.88 -10.51 19.76
C SER A 52 -6.98 -11.28 19.00
N ALA A 53 -6.71 -12.51 18.55
CA ALA A 53 -7.75 -13.40 18.01
C ALA A 53 -7.38 -14.87 18.27
#